data_AF-A0A6L9ZU68-F1
#
_entry.id   AF-A0A6L9ZU68-F1
#
_cell.length_a   1.000
_cell.length_b   1.000
_cell.length_c   1.000
_cell.angle_alpha   90.00
_cell.angle_beta   90.00
_cell.angle_gamma   90.00
#
_symmetry.space_group_name_H-M   'P 1'
#
loop_
_entity.id
_entity.type
_entity.pdbx_description
1 polymer ?
#
loop_
_entity_poly.entity_id
_entity_poly.type
_entity_poly.pdbx_seq_one_letter_code
_entity_poly.pdbx_strand_id
1 'polypeptide(L)' 'MSAIFNQQILEDKTQWYSSELVIVDRFFPSSKTCSNCGHVQDMPLNVRTYIMSG' A
#
# COMPACT_ATOMS: atom_id res chain seq x y z
N MET A 1 11.81 -18.60 -5.95
CA MET A 1 12.88 -17.61 -6.21
C MET A 1 12.37 -16.48 -7.11
N SER A 2 11.37 -15.70 -6.68
CA SER A 2 10.82 -14.59 -7.48
C SER A 2 10.33 -13.39 -6.67
N ALA A 3 10.15 -13.53 -5.35
CA ALA A 3 9.81 -12.40 -4.46
C ALA A 3 11.05 -11.68 -3.89
N ILE A 4 12.20 -12.36 -3.84
CA ILE A 4 13.40 -11.88 -3.11
C ILE A 4 14.07 -10.70 -3.81
N PHE A 5 14.07 -10.65 -5.15
CA PHE A 5 14.86 -9.67 -5.91
C PHE A 5 14.36 -8.22 -5.75
N ASN A 6 13.05 -8.00 -5.61
CA ASN A 6 12.51 -6.65 -5.52
C ASN A 6 12.60 -6.06 -4.11
N GLN A 7 12.60 -6.89 -3.07
CA GLN A 7 12.67 -6.40 -1.69
C GLN A 7 14.03 -5.77 -1.39
N GLN A 8 15.12 -6.38 -1.87
CA GLN A 8 16.48 -5.92 -1.60
C GLN A 8 16.75 -4.51 -2.17
N ILE A 9 16.23 -4.20 -3.36
CA ILE A 9 16.34 -2.86 -3.97
C ILE A 9 15.60 -1.81 -3.14
N LEU A 10 14.48 -2.17 -2.51
CA LEU A 10 13.72 -1.26 -1.65
C LEU A 10 14.43 -1.04 -0.32
N GLU A 11 15.00 -2.09 0.28
CA GLU A 11 15.79 -2.01 1.51
C GLU A 11 16.98 -1.05 1.34
N ASP A 12 17.78 -1.23 0.28
CA ASP A 12 18.91 -0.37 -0.04
C ASP A 12 18.51 1.09 -0.17
N LYS A 13 17.41 1.35 -0.90
CA LYS A 13 16.87 2.72 -1.06
C LYS A 13 16.42 3.30 0.26
N THR A 14 15.71 2.54 1.09
CA THR A 14 15.25 3.05 2.39
C THR A 14 16.41 3.37 3.32
N GLN A 15 17.48 2.57 3.30
CA GLN A 15 18.70 2.86 4.06
C GLN A 15 19.37 4.17 3.61
N TRP A 16 19.44 4.42 2.30
CA TRP A 16 20.02 5.66 1.76
C TRP A 16 19.25 6.92 2.18
N TYR A 17 17.93 6.84 2.28
CA TYR A 17 17.08 7.97 2.67
C TYR A 17 16.77 8.02 4.18
N SER A 18 17.30 7.09 4.99
CA SER A 18 16.92 6.94 6.40
C SER A 18 15.40 6.80 6.61
N SER A 19 14.74 6.10 5.68
CA SER A 19 13.31 5.82 5.70
C SER A 19 13.03 4.40 6.20
N GLU A 20 11.80 4.13 6.63
CA GLU A 20 11.37 2.80 7.05
C GLU A 20 10.70 2.04 5.90
N LEU A 21 11.02 0.74 5.75
CA LEU A 21 10.34 -0.17 4.82
C LEU A 21 9.33 -1.05 5.56
N VAL A 22 8.05 -0.92 5.24
CA VAL A 22 6.98 -1.78 5.78
C VAL A 22 6.45 -2.71 4.69
N ILE A 23 6.54 -4.02 4.92
CA ILE A 23 6.01 -5.05 4.02
C ILE A 23 4.62 -5.47 4.48
N VAL A 24 3.64 -5.38 3.59
CA VAL A 24 2.24 -5.79 3.84
C VAL A 24 1.85 -6.99 2.98
N ASP A 25 0.76 -7.65 3.35
CA ASP A 25 0.22 -8.79 2.59
C ASP A 25 -0.18 -8.39 1.16
N ARG A 26 -0.12 -9.36 0.23
CA ARG A 26 -0.46 -9.17 -1.18
C ARG A 26 -1.90 -8.68 -1.39
N PHE A 27 -2.82 -9.09 -0.55
CA PHE A 27 -4.24 -8.73 -0.64
C PHE A 27 -4.62 -7.61 0.34
N PHE A 28 -3.62 -6.87 0.85
CA PHE A 28 -3.87 -5.70 1.67
C PHE A 28 -4.74 -4.69 0.90
N PRO A 29 -5.90 -4.27 1.46
CA PRO A 29 -6.90 -3.48 0.75
C PRO A 29 -6.54 -1.99 0.65
N SER A 30 -5.29 -1.65 0.29
CA SER A 30 -4.78 -0.26 0.32
C SER A 30 -5.63 0.73 -0.47
N SER A 31 -6.14 0.32 -1.64
CA SER A 31 -7.00 1.18 -2.47
C SER A 31 -8.43 1.30 -1.97
N LYS A 32 -8.86 0.40 -1.08
CA LYS A 32 -10.22 0.32 -0.54
C LYS A 32 -10.34 0.92 0.86
N THR A 33 -9.23 1.20 1.52
CA THR A 33 -9.17 1.71 2.90
C THR A 33 -9.17 3.24 2.92
N CYS A 34 -10.04 3.83 3.73
CA CYS A 34 -10.05 5.26 4.01
C CYS A 34 -8.77 5.67 4.76
N SER A 35 -8.03 6.66 4.26
CA SER A 35 -6.86 7.20 4.95
C SER A 35 -7.18 7.99 6.23
N ASN A 36 -8.42 8.47 6.39
CA ASN A 36 -8.84 9.25 7.55
C ASN A 36 -9.40 8.37 8.69
N CYS A 37 -10.25 7.38 8.37
CA CYS A 37 -10.96 6.59 9.37
C CYS A 37 -10.70 5.08 9.31
N GLY A 38 -9.96 4.58 8.32
CA GLY A 38 -9.65 3.16 8.17
C GLY A 38 -10.80 2.29 7.66
N HIS A 39 -11.97 2.86 7.33
CA HIS A 39 -13.09 2.10 6.78
C HIS A 39 -12.75 1.50 5.41
N VAL A 40 -13.10 0.22 5.19
CA VAL A 40 -12.86 -0.48 3.94
C VAL A 40 -14.16 -0.55 3.14
N GLN A 41 -14.16 -0.02 1.92
CA GLN A 41 -15.30 -0.06 1.01
C GLN A 41 -14.91 -0.60 -0.36
N ASP A 42 -15.87 -1.12 -1.11
CA ASP A 42 -15.61 -1.57 -2.46
C ASP A 42 -15.36 -0.40 -3.43
N MET A 43 -14.32 -0.55 -4.25
CA MET A 43 -13.96 0.40 -5.29
C MET A 43 -13.90 -0.30 -6.65
N PRO A 44 -14.95 -0.20 -7.47
CA PRO A 44 -14.94 -0.67 -8.85
C PRO A 44 -13.85 0.05 -9.68
N LEU A 45 -13.30 -0.63 -10.70
CA LEU A 45 -12.14 -0.14 -11.47
C LEU A 45 -12.37 1.20 -12.20
N ASN A 46 -13.62 1.56 -12.49
CA ASN A 46 -13.98 2.83 -13.12
C ASN A 46 -14.07 3.99 -12.11
N VAL A 47 -14.13 3.71 -10.82
CA VAL A 47 -14.20 4.74 -9.77
C VAL A 47 -12.78 5.21 -9.46
N ARG A 48 -12.55 6.52 -9.61
CA ARG A 48 -11.22 7.15 -9.43
C ARG A 48 -11.13 8.02 -8.17
N THR A 49 -12.25 8.24 -7.49
CA THR A 49 -12.32 9.10 -6.31
C THR A 49 -12.90 8.31 -5.14
N TYR A 50 -12.19 8.33 -4.02
CA TYR A 50 -12.68 7.77 -2.76
C TYR A 50 -13.61 8.78 -2.09
N ILE A 51 -14.89 8.43 -1.94
CA ILE A 51 -15.84 9.25 -1.20
C ILE A 51 -15.81 8.78 0.25
N MET A 52 -15.43 9.68 1.16
CA MET A 52 -15.48 9.38 2.59
C MET A 52 -16.92 9.49 3.07
N SER A 53 -17.53 8.35 3.35
CA SER A 53 -18.74 8.24 4.14
C SER A 53 -18.35 8.39 5.62
N GLY A 54 -18.28 9.65 6.07
CA GLY A 54 -18.15 10.00 7.49
C GLY A 54 -19.42 9.69 8.25
#